data_AF-A0A960HKC8-F1
#
_entry.id   AF-A0A960HKC8-F1
#
_cell.length_a   1.000
_cell.length_b   1.000
_cell.length_c   1.000
_cell.angle_alpha   90.00
_cell.angle_beta   90.00
_cell.angle_gamma   90.00
#
_symmetry.space_group_name_H-M   'P 1'
#
loop_
_entity.id
_entity.type
_entity.pdbx_description
1 polymer ?
#
loop_
_entity_poly.entity_id
_entity_poly.type
_entity_poly.pdbx_seq_one_letter_code
_entity_poly.pdbx_strand_id
1 'polypeptide(L)'
;GETSWPECWNGGTRCHGWSSTPTRDLIVHVLGIQPASPGYRSVRVAPALGDLEWARATVPTVHGPITVEARADGSLEIDSPVPVVGA
;
A
#
# COMPACT_ATOMS: atom_id res chain seq x y z
N GLY A 1 -24.77 5.28 2.56
CA GLY A 1 -23.64 4.61 3.22
C GLY A 1 -22.64 5.66 3.67
N GLU A 2 -21.70 5.31 4.54
CA GLU A 2 -20.61 6.22 4.93
C GLU A 2 -19.71 6.55 3.74
N THR A 3 -19.19 7.77 3.70
CA THR A 3 -18.22 8.24 2.69
C THR A 3 -16.88 8.63 3.31
N SER A 4 -16.74 8.48 4.63
CA SER A 4 -15.53 8.73 5.42
C SER A 4 -15.45 7.73 6.57
N TRP A 5 -14.29 7.68 7.23
CA TRP A 5 -14.09 6.78 8.37
C TRP A 5 -14.59 7.43 9.67
N PRO A 6 -15.48 6.78 10.42
CA PRO A 6 -15.91 7.27 11.72
C PRO A 6 -14.82 7.12 12.77
N GLU A 7 -14.82 7.99 13.76
CA GLU A 7 -13.89 7.97 14.89
C GLU A 7 -14.01 6.69 15.71
N CYS A 8 -15.25 6.32 16.06
CA CYS A 8 -15.57 5.15 16.85
C CYS A 8 -16.64 4.34 16.14
N TRP A 9 -16.80 3.08 16.56
CA TRP A 9 -17.88 2.22 16.09
C TRP A 9 -19.27 2.78 16.48
N ASN A 10 -19.36 3.41 17.66
CA ASN A 10 -20.57 4.03 18.18
C ASN A 10 -20.25 5.45 18.68
N GLY A 11 -20.95 6.47 18.17
CA GLY A 11 -20.71 7.87 18.51
C GLY A 11 -19.45 8.47 17.87
N GLY A 12 -19.04 9.65 18.34
CA GLY A 12 -17.88 10.38 17.82
C GLY A 12 -18.10 11.05 16.47
N THR A 13 -17.02 11.61 15.91
CA THR A 13 -17.08 12.26 14.59
C THR A 13 -17.22 11.22 13.47
N ARG A 14 -17.88 11.59 12.36
CA ARG A 14 -18.04 10.70 11.18
C ARG A 14 -16.87 10.78 10.20
N CYS A 15 -15.88 11.62 10.46
CA CYS A 15 -14.72 11.82 9.60
C CYS A 15 -13.47 12.00 10.47
N HIS A 16 -12.78 10.90 10.74
CA HIS A 16 -11.59 10.90 11.58
C HIS A 16 -10.46 10.09 10.95
N GLY A 17 -9.33 10.76 10.71
CA GLY A 17 -8.18 10.19 10.02
C GLY A 17 -7.51 9.00 10.72
N TRP A 18 -7.65 8.86 12.04
CA TRP A 18 -7.05 7.74 12.77
C TRP A 18 -7.64 6.36 12.41
N SER A 19 -8.79 6.37 11.74
CA SER A 19 -9.53 5.18 11.32
C SER A 19 -9.25 4.85 9.86
N SER A 20 -8.48 5.71 9.16
CA SER A 20 -8.10 5.55 7.75
C SER A 20 -6.91 4.59 7.56
N THR A 21 -6.49 3.87 8.61
CA THR A 21 -5.41 2.87 8.56
C THR A 21 -5.55 1.86 7.41
N PRO A 22 -6.76 1.41 6.99
CA PRO A 22 -6.90 0.55 5.81
C PRO A 22 -6.25 1.10 4.53
N THR A 23 -6.20 2.42 4.34
CA THR A 23 -5.52 3.04 3.18
C THR A 23 -4.02 2.74 3.17
N ARG A 24 -3.37 2.75 4.35
CA ARG A 24 -1.96 2.37 4.49
C ARG A 24 -1.77 0.86 4.38
N ASP A 25 -2.64 0.09 5.02
CA ASP A 25 -2.45 -1.36 5.16
C ASP A 25 -2.62 -2.10 3.82
N LEU A 26 -3.46 -1.60 2.91
CA LEU A 26 -3.51 -2.11 1.53
C LEU A 26 -2.16 -1.95 0.80
N ILE A 27 -1.44 -0.86 1.06
CA ILE A 27 -0.11 -0.63 0.46
C ILE A 27 0.94 -1.52 1.12
N VAL A 28 0.94 -1.53 2.46
CA VAL A 28 2.01 -2.11 3.27
C VAL A 28 1.89 -3.63 3.40
N HIS A 29 0.68 -4.15 3.53
CA HIS A 29 0.42 -5.56 3.86
C HIS A 29 -0.16 -6.35 2.69
N VAL A 30 -0.97 -5.74 1.81
CA VAL A 30 -1.49 -6.44 0.63
C VAL A 30 -0.49 -6.40 -0.52
N LEU A 31 0.01 -5.21 -0.89
CA LEU A 31 1.04 -5.09 -1.93
C LEU A 31 2.48 -5.23 -1.41
N GLY A 32 2.67 -5.17 -0.09
CA GLY A 32 3.99 -5.34 0.52
C GLY A 32 4.99 -4.22 0.21
N ILE A 33 4.52 -3.02 -0.16
CA ILE A 33 5.39 -1.89 -0.55
C ILE A 33 5.87 -1.18 0.71
N GLN A 34 7.16 -1.33 1.02
CA GLN A 34 7.76 -0.78 2.24
C GLN A 34 9.17 -0.25 1.98
N PRO A 35 9.63 0.79 2.70
CA PRO A 35 11.02 1.20 2.62
C PRO A 35 11.92 0.07 3.13
N ALA A 36 12.85 -0.39 2.30
CA ALA A 36 13.87 -1.37 2.69
C ALA A 36 15.11 -0.71 3.30
N SER A 37 15.24 0.61 3.13
CA SER A 37 16.26 1.43 3.77
C SER A 37 15.74 2.84 4.03
N PRO A 38 16.36 3.61 4.97
CA PRO A 38 15.90 4.95 5.32
C PRO A 38 15.74 5.87 4.10
N GLY A 39 14.63 6.60 4.06
CA GLY A 39 14.34 7.54 2.99
C GLY A 39 13.96 6.90 1.65
N TYR A 40 13.55 5.62 1.63
CA TYR A 40 13.25 4.89 0.39
C TYR A 40 14.45 4.77 -0.57
N ARG A 41 15.70 4.77 -0.08
CA ARG A 41 16.87 4.50 -0.94
C ARG A 41 16.82 3.12 -1.61
N SER A 42 16.02 2.21 -1.04
CA SER A 42 15.57 0.97 -1.65
C SER A 42 14.17 0.65 -1.14
N VAL A 43 13.41 -0.10 -1.94
CA VAL A 43 12.03 -0.52 -1.63
C VAL A 43 11.93 -2.03 -1.59
N ARG A 44 11.21 -2.56 -0.60
CA ARG A 44 10.74 -3.95 -0.59
C ARG A 44 9.37 -4.01 -1.23
N VAL A 45 9.15 -5.00 -2.08
CA VAL A 45 7.84 -5.32 -2.67
C VAL A 45 7.60 -6.82 -2.46
N ALA A 46 6.59 -7.17 -1.68
CA ALA A 46 6.27 -8.57 -1.34
C ALA A 46 4.75 -8.75 -1.24
N PRO A 47 4.05 -8.91 -2.37
CA PRO A 47 2.59 -9.01 -2.38
C PRO A 47 2.06 -10.23 -1.60
N ALA A 48 0.98 -10.03 -0.87
CA ALA A 48 0.22 -11.04 -0.15
C ALA A 48 -1.28 -10.83 -0.42
N LEU A 49 -1.72 -11.20 -1.62
CA LEU A 49 -3.05 -10.86 -2.14
C LEU A 49 -4.20 -11.57 -1.41
N GLY A 50 -3.94 -12.69 -0.73
CA GLY A 50 -5.00 -13.52 -0.16
C GLY A 50 -5.96 -13.98 -1.27
N ASP A 51 -7.24 -13.63 -1.14
CA ASP A 51 -8.29 -13.98 -2.11
C ASP A 51 -8.47 -12.93 -3.23
N LEU A 52 -7.66 -11.87 -3.27
CA LEU A 52 -7.75 -10.84 -4.31
C LEU A 52 -7.17 -11.34 -5.64
N GLU A 53 -7.90 -11.13 -6.73
CA GLU A 53 -7.41 -11.43 -8.09
C GLU A 53 -6.23 -10.53 -8.50
N TRP A 54 -6.26 -9.27 -8.07
CA TRP A 54 -5.20 -8.30 -8.34
C TRP A 54 -5.25 -7.12 -7.35
N ALA A 55 -4.13 -6.41 -7.24
CA ALA A 55 -4.06 -5.12 -6.57
C ALA A 55 -3.02 -4.22 -7.26
N ARG A 56 -3.25 -2.90 -7.20
CA ARG A 56 -2.33 -1.90 -7.74
C ARG A 56 -2.26 -0.68 -6.82
N ALA A 57 -1.07 -0.13 -6.63
CA ALA A 57 -0.88 1.14 -5.95
C ALA A 57 0.29 1.93 -6.54
N THR A 58 0.22 3.25 -6.35
CA THR A 58 1.33 4.17 -6.57
C THR A 58 1.67 4.86 -5.26
N VAL A 59 2.90 4.68 -4.78
CA VAL A 59 3.39 5.25 -3.53
C VAL A 59 4.31 6.43 -3.84
N PRO A 60 4.01 7.65 -3.39
CA PRO A 60 4.92 8.78 -3.56
C PRO A 60 6.14 8.62 -2.65
N THR A 61 7.33 8.88 -3.20
CA THR A 61 8.58 8.97 -2.43
C THR A 61 9.35 10.22 -2.79
N VAL A 62 10.41 10.54 -2.03
CA VAL A 62 11.33 11.65 -2.35
C VAL A 62 12.12 11.44 -3.64
N HIS A 63 12.15 10.21 -4.16
CA HIS A 63 12.84 9.84 -5.40
C HIS A 63 11.90 9.77 -6.61
N GLY A 64 10.60 9.99 -6.40
CA GLY A 64 9.56 9.80 -7.42
C GLY A 64 8.53 8.72 -7.01
N PRO A 65 7.49 8.51 -7.83
CA PRO A 65 6.47 7.50 -7.56
C PRO A 65 7.02 6.08 -7.75
N ILE A 66 6.60 5.16 -6.87
CA ILE A 66 6.78 3.71 -7.06
C ILE A 66 5.41 3.14 -7.42
N THR A 67 5.28 2.50 -8.57
CA THR A 67 4.03 1.83 -8.99
C THR A 67 4.23 0.33 -8.98
N VAL A 68 3.32 -0.38 -8.30
CA VAL A 68 3.32 -1.85 -8.24
C VAL A 68 1.94 -2.35 -8.62
N GLU A 69 1.89 -3.36 -9.48
CA GLU A 69 0.70 -4.15 -9.78
C GLU A 69 1.03 -5.63 -9.57
N ALA A 70 0.19 -6.32 -8.80
CA ALA A 70 0.32 -7.75 -8.53
C ALA A 70 -0.98 -8.47 -8.88
N ARG A 71 -0.88 -9.69 -9.41
CA ARG A 71 -2.02 -10.54 -9.78
C ARG A 71 -1.91 -11.92 -9.14
N ALA A 72 -3.03 -12.60 -8.95
CA ALA A 72 -3.13 -13.90 -8.29
C ALA A 72 -2.40 -15.03 -9.05
N ASP A 73 -2.13 -14.86 -10.35
CA ASP A 73 -1.34 -15.79 -11.16
C ASP A 73 0.19 -15.67 -10.90
N GLY A 74 0.60 -14.78 -9.99
CA GLY A 74 2.00 -14.52 -9.65
C GLY A 74 2.64 -13.42 -10.50
N SER A 75 1.92 -12.81 -11.44
CA SER A 75 2.43 -11.69 -12.22
C SER A 75 2.68 -10.48 -11.32
N LEU A 76 3.88 -9.89 -11.46
CA LEU A 76 4.32 -8.74 -10.70
C LEU A 76 4.97 -7.72 -11.64
N GLU A 77 4.37 -6.53 -11.71
CA GLU A 77 4.89 -5.38 -12.45
C GLU A 77 5.32 -4.30 -11.47
N ILE A 78 6.55 -3.81 -11.62
CA ILE A 78 7.12 -2.77 -10.75
C ILE A 78 7.80 -1.70 -11.60
N ASP A 79 7.36 -0.46 -11.42
CA ASP A 79 8.04 0.74 -11.90
C ASP A 79 8.52 1.55 -10.69
N SER A 80 9.85 1.74 -10.60
CA SER A 80 10.47 2.31 -9.41
C SER A 80 11.72 3.12 -9.76
N PRO A 81 11.86 4.35 -9.23
CA PRO A 81 13.08 5.15 -9.36
C PRO A 81 14.21 4.67 -8.44
N VAL A 82 13.97 3.65 -7.60
CA VAL A 82 14.91 3.12 -6.62
C VAL A 82 15.02 1.60 -6.71
N PRO A 83 16.15 1.02 -6.28
CA PRO A 83 16.33 -0.44 -6.28
C PRO A 83 15.24 -1.16 -5.50
N VAL A 84 14.71 -2.22 -6.09
CA VAL A 84 13.75 -3.13 -5.47
C VAL A 84 14.52 -4.29 -4.85
N VAL A 85 14.15 -4.69 -3.63
CA VAL A 85 14.74 -5.84 -2.94
C VAL A 85 13.66 -6.83 -2.50
N GLY A 86 13.92 -8.13 -2.69
CA GLY A 86 13.05 -9.20 -2.22
C GLY A 86 11.69 -9.30 -2.93
N ALA A 87 11.66 -9.02 -4.23
CA ALA A 87 10.53 -9.31 -5.13
C ALA A 87 10.52 -10.79 -5.54
#